data_AF-A0A399S1N5-F1
#
_entry.id   AF-A0A399S1N5-F1
#
_cell.length_a   1.000
_cell.length_b   1.000
_cell.length_c   1.000
_cell.angle_alpha   90.00
_cell.angle_beta   90.00
_cell.angle_gamma   90.00
#
_symmetry.space_group_name_H-M   'P 1'
#
loop_
_entity.id
_entity.type
_entity.pdbx_description
1 polymer ?
#
loop_
_entity_poly.entity_id
_entity_poly.type
_entity_poly.pdbx_seq_one_letter_code
_entity_poly.pdbx_strand_id
1 'polypeptide(L)' 'MTDHARPVALVTGATRGIGRAVAEDLGRTHRVIVHGRDRDAVDALAASLPDAVGWAADLAAGGLA' A
#
# COMPACT_ATOMS: atom_id res chain seq x y z
N MET A 1 -21.30 -10.43 6.76
CA MET A 1 -20.41 -9.82 5.74
C MET A 1 -20.14 -8.42 6.25
N THR A 2 -18.95 -8.22 6.84
CA THR A 2 -18.64 -7.08 7.71
C THR A 2 -18.87 -5.75 7.01
N ASP A 3 -19.56 -4.84 7.70
CA ASP A 3 -19.74 -3.46 7.29
C ASP A 3 -18.34 -2.81 7.20
N HIS A 4 -17.90 -2.52 5.98
CA HIS A 4 -16.65 -1.84 5.73
C HIS A 4 -16.98 -0.55 5.01
N ALA A 5 -16.87 0.56 5.74
CA ALA A 5 -17.12 1.91 5.21
C ALA A 5 -16.35 2.23 3.92
N ARG A 6 -15.25 1.49 3.62
CA ARG A 6 -14.50 1.51 2.35
C ARG A 6 -13.85 0.14 2.06
N PRO A 7 -13.72 -0.30 0.79
CA PRO A 7 -12.97 -1.50 0.44
C PRO A 7 -11.45 -1.34 0.70
N VAL A 8 -10.71 -2.44 0.75
CA VAL A 8 -9.25 -2.46 1.00
C VAL A 8 -8.50 -2.84 -0.27
N ALA A 9 -7.41 -2.14 -0.58
CA ALA A 9 -6.52 -2.44 -1.70
C ALA A 9 -5.06 -2.62 -1.24
N LEU A 10 -4.44 -3.73 -1.64
CA LEU A 10 -2.99 -3.94 -1.52
C LEU A 10 -2.31 -3.56 -2.83
N VAL A 11 -1.37 -2.60 -2.78
CA VAL A 11 -0.61 -2.19 -3.96
C VAL A 11 0.85 -2.59 -3.76
N THR A 12 1.35 -3.50 -4.60
CA THR A 12 2.75 -3.93 -4.59
C THR A 12 3.59 -3.02 -5.50
N GLY A 13 4.84 -2.75 -5.11
CA GLY A 13 5.66 -1.78 -5.82
C GLY A 13 5.08 -0.36 -5.76
N ALA A 14 4.36 -0.04 -4.68
CA ALA A 14 3.54 1.16 -4.56
C ALA A 14 4.35 2.46 -4.49
N THR A 15 5.63 2.43 -4.16
CA THR A 15 6.37 3.65 -3.81
C THR A 15 6.83 4.50 -5.00
N ARG A 16 6.70 3.98 -6.24
CA ARG A 16 7.12 4.69 -7.47
C ARG A 16 6.31 4.27 -8.71
N GLY A 17 6.44 5.05 -9.78
CA GLY A 17 5.89 4.73 -11.10
C GLY A 17 4.39 4.45 -11.07
N ILE A 18 3.95 3.43 -11.80
CA ILE A 18 2.52 3.05 -11.90
C ILE A 18 1.95 2.65 -10.53
N GLY A 19 2.72 1.92 -9.71
CA GLY A 19 2.26 1.51 -8.38
C GLY A 19 1.92 2.71 -7.49
N ARG A 20 2.71 3.80 -7.59
CA ARG A 20 2.43 5.04 -6.87
C ARG A 20 1.15 5.71 -7.35
N ALA A 21 1.00 5.88 -8.66
CA ALA A 21 -0.20 6.46 -9.24
C ALA A 21 -1.47 5.67 -8.86
N VAL A 22 -1.38 4.34 -8.87
CA VAL A 22 -2.49 3.44 -8.46
C VAL A 22 -2.80 3.59 -6.96
N ALA A 23 -1.79 3.64 -6.10
CA ALA A 23 -1.99 3.84 -4.66
C ALA A 23 -2.64 5.19 -4.34
N GLU A 24 -2.21 6.25 -5.03
CA GLU A 24 -2.79 7.61 -4.91
C GLU A 24 -4.24 7.65 -5.40
N ASP A 25 -4.56 7.03 -6.54
CA ASP A 25 -5.94 6.99 -7.05
C ASP A 25 -6.87 6.15 -6.16
N LEU A 26 -6.42 4.95 -5.74
CA LEU A 26 -7.19 4.09 -4.85
C LEU A 26 -7.38 4.70 -3.46
N GLY A 27 -6.42 5.48 -2.94
CA GLY A 27 -6.53 6.17 -1.65
C GLY A 27 -7.73 7.13 -1.55
N ARG A 28 -8.34 7.49 -2.69
CA ARG A 28 -9.55 8.32 -2.74
C ARG A 28 -10.80 7.55 -2.33
N THR A 29 -10.82 6.22 -2.51
CA THR A 29 -12.01 5.36 -2.37
C THR A 29 -11.78 4.13 -1.49
N HIS A 30 -10.54 3.74 -1.26
CA HIS A 30 -10.13 2.54 -0.53
C HIS A 30 -9.26 2.89 0.68
N ARG A 31 -9.19 1.95 1.63
CA ARG A 31 -8.04 1.84 2.52
C ARG A 31 -6.89 1.17 1.79
N VAL A 32 -5.70 1.76 1.79
CA VAL A 32 -4.57 1.28 0.99
C VAL A 32 -3.49 0.62 1.87
N ILE A 33 -3.08 -0.59 1.51
CA ILE A 33 -1.85 -1.21 2.03
C ILE A 33 -0.74 -0.91 1.03
N VAL A 34 0.19 -0.05 1.43
CA VAL A 34 1.33 0.38 0.62
C VAL A 34 2.45 -0.65 0.80
N HIS A 35 2.75 -1.42 -0.24
CA HIS A 35 3.81 -2.42 -0.20
C HIS A 35 5.01 -2.06 -1.09
N GLY A 36 6.22 -2.23 -0.54
CA GLY A 36 7.49 -2.02 -1.21
C GLY A 36 8.66 -2.57 -0.40
N ARG A 37 9.88 -2.50 -0.95
CA ARG A 37 11.09 -3.00 -0.26
C ARG A 37 11.78 -1.95 0.61
N ASP A 38 11.60 -0.69 0.26
CA ASP A 38 12.18 0.44 0.96
C ASP A 38 11.19 0.92 2.04
N ARG A 39 11.59 0.77 3.30
CA ARG A 39 10.74 1.11 4.45
C ARG A 39 10.39 2.59 4.50
N ASP A 40 11.36 3.46 4.26
CA ASP A 40 11.18 4.91 4.36
C ASP A 40 10.25 5.40 3.25
N ALA A 41 10.43 4.88 2.04
CA ALA A 41 9.55 5.21 0.91
C ALA A 41 8.11 4.68 1.12
N VAL A 42 7.96 3.51 1.74
CA VAL A 42 6.65 2.93 2.11
C VAL A 42 5.96 3.80 3.16
N ASP A 43 6.65 4.12 4.25
CA ASP A 43 6.10 4.89 5.35
C ASP A 43 5.75 6.32 4.90
N ALA A 44 6.58 6.94 4.06
CA ALA A 44 6.32 8.26 3.49
C ALA A 44 5.06 8.28 2.61
N LEU A 45 4.86 7.28 1.75
CA LEU A 45 3.65 7.21 0.92
C LEU A 45 2.42 6.90 1.79
N ALA A 46 2.49 5.96 2.72
CA ALA A 46 1.37 5.64 3.62
C ALA A 46 0.92 6.87 4.43
N ALA A 47 1.85 7.67 4.95
CA ALA A 47 1.56 8.91 5.67
C ALA A 47 0.91 10.00 4.80
N SER A 48 1.06 9.93 3.48
CA SER A 48 0.48 10.90 2.54
C SER A 48 -0.96 10.57 2.12
N LEU A 49 -1.44 9.36 2.39
CA LEU A 49 -2.77 8.89 1.97
C LEU A 49 -3.79 9.00 3.13
N PRO A 50 -5.09 9.21 2.83
CA PRO A 50 -6.10 9.45 3.88
C PRO A 50 -6.32 8.28 4.85
N ASP A 51 -6.23 7.04 4.35
CA ASP A 51 -6.36 5.80 5.13
C ASP A 51 -5.44 4.74 4.51
N ALA A 52 -4.21 4.66 5.04
CA ALA A 52 -3.22 3.72 4.54
C ALA A 52 -2.31 3.17 5.64
N VAL A 53 -1.77 1.98 5.39
CA VAL A 53 -0.73 1.37 6.22
C VAL A 53 0.44 0.93 5.34
N GLY A 54 1.66 1.11 5.84
CA GLY A 54 2.88 0.63 5.19
C GLY A 54 3.19 -0.82 5.53
N TRP A 55 3.56 -1.62 4.52
CA TRP A 55 4.13 -2.95 4.72
C TRP A 55 5.40 -3.10 3.87
N ALA A 56 6.56 -2.95 4.52
CA ALA A 56 7.84 -3.12 3.86
C ALA A 56 8.28 -4.59 3.88
N ALA A 57 8.40 -5.21 2.72
CA ALA A 57 8.89 -6.56 2.56
C ALA A 57 9.51 -6.77 1.17
N ASP A 58 10.43 -7.72 1.07
CA ASP A 58 10.92 -8.21 -0.21
C ASP A 58 10.16 -9.47 -0.63
N LEU A 59 9.29 -9.36 -1.62
CA LEU A 59 8.54 -10.50 -2.16
C LEU A 59 9.45 -11.55 -2.81
N ALA A 60 10.68 -11.17 -3.21
CA ALA A 60 11.64 -12.12 -3.76
C ALA A 60 12.36 -12.95 -2.67
N ALA A 61 12.19 -12.61 -1.39
CA ALA A 61 12.84 -13.34 -0.29
C ALA A 61 12.27 -14.77 -0.06
N GLY A 62 11.16 -15.13 -0.72
CA GLY A 62 10.77 -16.52 -0.94
C GLY A 62 10.34 -17.34 0.29
N GLY A 63 9.98 -16.71 1.41
CA GLY A 63 9.45 -17.38 2.59
C GLY A 63 8.00 -16.98 2.85
N LEU A 64 7.06 -17.91 2.67
CA LEU A 64 5.76 -17.84 3.35
C LEU A 64 5.96 -18.52 4.70
N ALA A 65 6.17 -17.73 5.74
CA ALA A 65 6.12 -18.21 7.12
C ALA A 65 4.66 -18.47 7.54
#